data_AF-A0AAV8VF27-F1
#
_entry.id   AF-A0AAV8VF27-F1
#
_cell.length_a   1.000
_cell.length_b   1.000
_cell.length_c   1.000
_cell.angle_alpha   90.00
_cell.angle_beta   90.00
_cell.angle_gamma   90.00
#
_symmetry.space_group_name_H-M   'P 1'
#
loop_
_entity.id
_entity.type
_entity.pdbx_description
1 polymer ?
#
loop_
_entity_poly.entity_id
_entity_poly.type
_entity_poly.pdbx_seq_one_letter_code
_entity_poly.pdbx_strand_id
1 'polypeptide(L)'
;MTVNEIFPENVRDKTDLLGKVLFFILFIALYNAAINNACLDVLAMSLMGIAVTQLDIFNEKVKKFKNWNYRKSMGTNDFLRYLNECVKHHNEIIRYVENIEEVFSFIFLVQYMTSAAVICNIGFQLVHIHPLSVGFARMVFYIIAMMCQLGMYCWYGNEIIVKVSRMHTFNENKTTHK
;
A
#
# COMPACT_ATOMS: atom_id res chain seq x y z
N MET A 1 -13.04 -19.64 53.66
CA MET A 1 -14.00 -18.78 52.96
C MET A 1 -13.82 -19.01 51.48
N THR A 2 -14.63 -19.89 50.89
CA THR A 2 -14.52 -20.31 49.49
C THR A 2 -15.25 -19.31 48.59
N VAL A 3 -14.77 -19.13 47.35
CA VAL A 3 -15.31 -18.19 46.34
C VAL A 3 -16.84 -18.32 46.13
N ASN A 4 -17.41 -19.47 46.52
CA ASN A 4 -18.85 -19.77 46.44
C ASN A 4 -19.72 -19.00 47.45
N GLU A 5 -19.17 -18.41 48.51
CA GLU A 5 -19.95 -17.55 49.44
C GLU A 5 -20.00 -16.07 49.00
N ILE A 6 -19.08 -15.62 48.14
CA ILE A 6 -18.95 -14.21 47.73
C ILE A 6 -19.80 -13.90 46.48
N PHE A 7 -20.06 -14.88 45.63
CA PHE A 7 -20.86 -14.73 44.43
C PHE A 7 -21.92 -15.84 44.33
N PRO A 8 -23.23 -15.52 44.42
CA PRO A 8 -24.29 -16.51 44.28
C PRO A 8 -24.25 -17.13 42.87
N GLU A 9 -24.59 -18.42 42.75
CA GLU A 9 -24.48 -19.20 41.51
C GLU A 9 -25.11 -18.53 40.27
N ASN A 10 -26.24 -17.84 40.44
CA ASN A 10 -26.91 -17.08 39.37
C ASN A 10 -26.05 -15.91 38.83
N VAL A 11 -25.22 -15.30 39.68
CA VAL A 11 -24.29 -14.25 39.24
C VAL A 11 -23.09 -14.87 38.53
N ARG A 12 -22.60 -16.04 39.00
CA ARG A 12 -21.50 -16.76 38.35
C ARG A 12 -21.88 -17.29 36.96
N ASP A 13 -23.05 -17.88 36.82
CA ASP A 13 -23.57 -18.37 35.54
C ASP A 13 -23.75 -17.23 34.52
N LYS A 14 -24.25 -16.07 34.97
CA LYS A 14 -24.35 -14.87 34.12
C LYS A 14 -22.99 -14.31 33.74
N THR A 15 -21.99 -14.30 34.63
CA THR A 15 -20.63 -13.85 34.27
C THR A 15 -19.95 -14.81 33.29
N ASP A 16 -20.19 -16.12 33.42
CA ASP A 16 -19.65 -17.12 32.50
C ASP A 16 -20.33 -17.06 31.11
N LEU A 17 -21.66 -16.87 31.08
CA LEU A 17 -22.42 -16.66 29.85
C LEU A 17 -22.02 -15.36 29.16
N LEU A 18 -21.90 -14.26 29.91
CA LEU A 18 -21.44 -12.97 29.41
C LEU A 18 -20.02 -13.08 28.85
N GLY A 19 -19.12 -13.78 29.56
CA GLY A 19 -17.75 -14.01 29.09
C GLY A 19 -17.70 -14.76 27.75
N LYS A 20 -18.52 -15.82 27.59
CA LYS A 20 -18.64 -16.55 26.32
C LYS A 20 -19.17 -15.63 25.20
N VAL A 21 -20.24 -14.89 25.46
CA VAL A 21 -20.82 -13.96 24.47
C VAL A 21 -19.81 -12.89 24.06
N LEU A 22 -19.09 -12.29 25.01
CA LEU A 22 -18.03 -11.32 24.74
C LEU A 22 -16.90 -11.94 23.91
N PHE A 23 -16.46 -13.15 24.22
CA PHE A 23 -15.45 -13.84 23.44
C PHE A 23 -15.87 -14.05 21.99
N PHE A 24 -17.11 -14.47 21.74
CA PHE A 24 -17.66 -14.60 20.39
C PHE A 24 -17.69 -13.26 19.65
N ILE A 25 -18.12 -12.18 20.31
CA ILE A 25 -18.13 -10.84 19.72
C ILE A 25 -16.71 -10.37 19.37
N LEU A 26 -15.74 -10.56 20.27
CA LEU A 26 -14.35 -10.18 20.06
C LEU A 26 -13.74 -10.95 18.89
N PHE A 27 -14.03 -12.25 18.78
CA PHE A 27 -13.54 -13.05 17.67
C PHE A 27 -14.05 -12.54 16.31
N ILE A 28 -15.35 -12.24 16.24
CA ILE A 28 -15.97 -11.65 15.02
C ILE A 28 -15.35 -10.29 14.72
N ALA A 29 -15.16 -9.43 15.72
CA ALA A 29 -14.59 -8.10 15.54
C ALA A 29 -13.15 -8.16 15.01
N LEU A 30 -12.30 -9.02 15.60
CA LEU A 30 -10.91 -9.21 15.16
C LEU A 30 -10.83 -9.77 13.74
N TYR A 31 -11.71 -10.71 13.39
CA TYR A 31 -11.79 -11.26 12.05
C TYR A 31 -12.14 -10.18 11.01
N ASN A 32 -13.17 -9.36 11.28
CA ASN A 32 -13.54 -8.25 10.41
C ASN A 32 -12.42 -7.21 10.29
N ALA A 33 -11.75 -6.88 11.40
CA ALA A 33 -10.62 -5.96 11.38
C ALA A 33 -9.47 -6.50 10.50
N ALA A 34 -9.16 -7.79 10.59
CA ALA A 34 -8.13 -8.42 9.77
C ALA A 34 -8.47 -8.37 8.28
N ILE A 35 -9.72 -8.65 7.90
CA ILE A 35 -10.17 -8.54 6.50
C ILE A 35 -10.05 -7.10 6.02
N ASN A 36 -10.56 -6.13 6.78
CA ASN A 36 -10.51 -4.72 6.39
C ASN A 36 -9.06 -4.24 6.20
N ASN A 37 -8.16 -4.65 7.10
CA ASN A 37 -6.74 -4.35 6.96
C ASN A 37 -6.16 -4.93 5.66
N ALA A 38 -6.40 -6.21 5.38
CA ALA A 38 -5.95 -6.85 4.15
C ALA A 38 -6.55 -6.18 2.89
N CYS A 39 -7.81 -5.77 2.94
CA CYS A 39 -8.47 -5.04 1.85
C CYS A 39 -7.85 -3.66 1.62
N LEU A 40 -7.53 -2.92 2.68
CA LEU A 40 -6.83 -1.63 2.58
C LEU A 40 -5.46 -1.81 1.92
N ASP A 41 -4.74 -2.87 2.30
CA ASP A 41 -3.42 -3.15 1.74
C ASP A 41 -3.49 -3.42 0.22
N VAL A 42 -4.45 -4.25 -0.19
CA VAL A 42 -4.71 -4.59 -1.59
C VAL A 42 -5.18 -3.38 -2.38
N LEU A 43 -6.08 -2.57 -1.80
CA LEU A 43 -6.57 -1.34 -2.43
C LEU A 43 -5.42 -0.36 -2.68
N ALA A 44 -4.58 -0.13 -1.68
CA ALA A 44 -3.42 0.76 -1.79
C ALA A 44 -2.44 0.28 -2.87
N MET A 45 -2.08 -1.01 -2.86
CA MET A 45 -1.21 -1.59 -3.90
C MET A 45 -1.82 -1.47 -5.30
N SER A 46 -3.14 -1.67 -5.43
CA SER A 46 -3.84 -1.58 -6.72
C SER A 46 -3.83 -0.15 -7.26
N LEU A 47 -4.11 0.85 -6.42
CA LEU A 47 -4.10 2.26 -6.82
C LEU A 47 -2.68 2.72 -7.23
N MET A 48 -1.67 2.34 -6.46
CA MET A 48 -0.28 2.62 -6.82
C MET A 48 0.13 1.92 -8.13
N GLY A 49 -0.30 0.67 -8.34
CA GLY A 49 -0.10 -0.05 -9.60
C GLY A 49 -0.78 0.63 -10.80
N ILE A 50 -1.99 1.18 -10.61
CA ILE A 50 -2.68 1.98 -11.62
C ILE A 50 -1.86 3.24 -11.94
N ALA A 51 -1.34 3.95 -10.93
CA ALA A 51 -0.51 5.14 -11.15
C ALA A 51 0.72 4.81 -12.02
N VAL A 52 1.45 3.75 -11.67
CA VAL A 52 2.61 3.28 -12.44
C VAL A 52 2.22 2.93 -13.89
N THR A 53 1.09 2.26 -14.08
CA THR A 53 0.59 1.89 -15.42
C THR A 53 0.20 3.12 -16.25
N GLN A 54 -0.46 4.11 -15.65
CA GLN A 54 -0.81 5.35 -16.34
C GLN A 54 0.44 6.13 -16.76
N LEU A 55 1.49 6.15 -15.92
CA LEU A 55 2.78 6.72 -16.26
C LEU A 55 3.45 6.00 -17.45
N ASP A 56 3.34 4.67 -17.54
CA ASP A 56 3.85 3.91 -18.69
C ASP A 56 3.11 4.24 -19.98
N ILE A 57 1.77 4.30 -19.92
CA ILE A 57 0.94 4.68 -21.07
C ILE A 57 1.31 6.09 -21.55
N PHE A 58 1.49 7.03 -20.62
CA PHE A 58 1.93 8.38 -20.96
C PHE A 58 3.32 8.39 -21.59
N ASN A 59 4.28 7.68 -21.01
CA ASN A 59 5.64 7.56 -21.56
C ASN A 59 5.63 7.01 -22.99
N GLU A 60 4.81 6.00 -23.28
CA GLU A 60 4.67 5.45 -24.64
C GLU A 60 4.02 6.45 -25.61
N LYS A 61 3.02 7.22 -25.18
CA LYS A 61 2.44 8.31 -25.98
C LYS A 61 3.50 9.37 -26.34
N VAL A 62 4.31 9.78 -25.35
CA VAL A 62 5.39 10.76 -25.55
C VAL A 62 6.48 10.22 -26.50
N LYS A 63 6.87 8.95 -26.38
CA LYS A 63 7.82 8.32 -27.32
C LYS A 63 7.27 8.28 -28.75
N LYS A 64 6.00 7.89 -28.92
CA LYS A 64 5.32 7.90 -30.23
C LYS A 64 5.31 9.30 -30.83
N PHE A 65 4.96 10.30 -30.04
CA PHE A 65 5.01 11.71 -30.44
C PHE A 65 6.40 12.15 -30.93
N LYS A 66 7.48 11.77 -30.23
CA LYS A 66 8.86 12.06 -30.65
C LYS A 66 9.17 11.48 -32.03
N ASN A 67 8.83 10.20 -32.25
CA ASN A 67 9.09 9.51 -33.51
C ASN A 67 8.23 10.05 -34.66
N TRP A 68 7.03 10.53 -34.34
CA TRP A 68 6.10 11.11 -35.31
C TRP A 68 6.54 12.50 -35.78
N ASN A 69 7.02 13.35 -34.88
CA ASN A 69 7.61 14.65 -35.21
C ASN A 69 8.82 14.52 -36.14
N TYR A 70 9.59 13.45 -36.03
CA TYR A 70 10.75 13.17 -36.89
C TYR A 70 10.34 12.79 -38.34
N ARG A 71 9.15 12.25 -38.57
CA ARG A 71 8.71 11.74 -39.89
C ARG A 71 7.91 12.72 -40.76
N LYS A 72 7.63 13.95 -40.30
CA LYS A 72 7.00 15.06 -41.06
C LYS A 72 5.75 14.62 -41.87
N SER A 73 4.56 14.58 -41.25
CA SER A 73 3.29 14.41 -41.99
C SER A 73 2.03 14.86 -41.22
N MET A 74 2.06 15.99 -40.49
CA MET A 74 0.85 16.54 -39.86
C MET A 74 0.79 18.05 -40.02
N GLY A 75 -0.43 18.60 -40.18
CA GLY A 75 -0.66 20.03 -40.08
C GLY A 75 -0.42 20.53 -38.65
N THR A 76 0.06 21.78 -38.51
CA THR A 76 0.40 22.42 -37.23
C THR A 76 -0.73 22.33 -36.19
N ASN A 77 -2.00 22.34 -36.62
CA ASN A 77 -3.15 22.29 -35.72
C ASN A 77 -3.34 20.94 -35.03
N ASP A 78 -3.17 19.84 -35.76
CA ASP A 78 -3.30 18.50 -35.17
C ASP A 78 -2.12 18.17 -34.24
N PHE A 79 -0.93 18.71 -34.55
CA PHE A 79 0.23 18.65 -33.66
C PHE A 79 -0.05 19.32 -32.32
N LEU A 80 -0.57 20.56 -32.34
CA LEU A 80 -0.91 21.30 -31.12
C LEU A 80 -2.04 20.59 -30.34
N ARG A 81 -3.03 20.02 -31.03
CA ARG A 81 -4.10 19.25 -30.39
C ARG A 81 -3.55 18.04 -29.63
N TYR A 82 -2.70 17.26 -30.27
CA TYR A 82 -2.09 16.07 -29.64
C TYR A 82 -1.21 16.45 -28.45
N LEU A 83 -0.40 17.51 -28.57
CA LEU A 83 0.42 18.01 -27.46
C LEU A 83 -0.44 18.43 -26.27
N ASN A 84 -1.55 19.12 -26.53
CA ASN A 84 -2.49 19.55 -25.49
C ASN A 84 -3.12 18.33 -24.78
N GLU A 85 -3.48 17.28 -25.52
CA GLU A 85 -3.97 16.02 -24.94
C GLU A 85 -2.91 15.34 -24.05
N CYS A 86 -1.65 15.35 -24.46
CA CYS A 86 -0.55 14.84 -23.64
C CYS A 86 -0.39 15.63 -22.33
N VAL A 87 -0.36 16.97 -22.40
CA VAL A 87 -0.25 17.83 -21.21
C VAL A 87 -1.44 17.62 -20.27
N LYS A 88 -2.65 17.53 -20.82
CA LYS A 88 -3.85 17.25 -20.04
C LYS A 88 -3.75 15.91 -19.32
N HIS A 89 -3.35 14.85 -20.03
CA HIS A 89 -3.20 13.52 -19.44
C HIS A 89 -2.13 13.50 -18.34
N HIS A 90 -1.00 14.19 -18.53
CA HIS A 90 0.05 14.31 -17.51
C HIS A 90 -0.47 14.99 -16.23
N ASN A 91 -1.22 16.09 -16.37
CA ASN A 91 -1.81 16.78 -15.22
C ASN A 91 -2.83 15.91 -14.47
N GLU A 92 -3.62 15.09 -15.18
CA GLU A 92 -4.54 14.14 -14.54
C GLU A 92 -3.79 13.05 -13.76
N ILE A 93 -2.63 12.59 -14.25
CA ILE A 93 -1.79 11.63 -13.53
C ILE A 93 -1.21 12.25 -12.26
N ILE A 94 -0.74 13.50 -12.33
CA ILE A 94 -0.22 14.21 -11.15
C ILE A 94 -1.31 14.32 -10.08
N ARG A 95 -2.49 14.82 -10.45
CA ARG A 95 -3.64 14.91 -9.54
C ARG A 95 -4.02 13.56 -8.95
N TYR A 96 -3.97 12.50 -9.75
CA TYR A 96 -4.26 11.16 -9.27
C TYR A 96 -3.26 10.71 -8.20
N VAL A 97 -1.96 10.93 -8.40
CA VAL A 97 -0.92 10.58 -7.43
C VAL A 97 -1.02 11.43 -6.17
N GLU A 98 -1.27 12.74 -6.30
CA GLU A 98 -1.50 13.66 -5.18
C GLU A 98 -2.68 13.19 -4.31
N ASN A 99 -3.79 12.79 -4.92
CA ASN A 99 -4.94 12.25 -4.20
C ASN A 99 -4.62 10.94 -3.47
N ILE A 100 -3.82 10.05 -4.08
CA ILE A 100 -3.38 8.81 -3.40
C ILE A 100 -2.50 9.17 -2.21
N GLU A 101 -1.56 10.10 -2.39
CA GLU A 101 -0.67 10.53 -1.31
C GLU A 101 -1.47 11.14 -0.15
N GLU A 102 -2.41 12.04 -0.42
CA GLU A 102 -3.22 12.67 0.61
C GLU A 102 -4.03 11.65 1.42
N VAL A 103 -4.63 10.66 0.75
CA VAL A 103 -5.47 9.65 1.40
C VAL A 103 -4.62 8.60 2.14
N PHE A 104 -3.54 8.12 1.53
CA PHE A 104 -2.79 6.97 2.04
C PHE A 104 -1.52 7.33 2.80
N SER A 105 -1.02 8.57 2.78
CA SER A 105 0.22 8.94 3.48
C SER A 105 0.14 8.65 4.99
N PHE A 106 -0.94 9.10 5.64
CA PHE A 106 -1.14 8.81 7.06
C PHE A 106 -1.38 7.32 7.33
N ILE A 107 -2.12 6.64 6.45
CA ILE A 107 -2.40 5.21 6.55
C ILE A 107 -1.09 4.40 6.48
N PHE A 108 -0.22 4.72 5.52
CA PHE A 108 1.09 4.11 5.39
C PHE A 108 1.95 4.38 6.62
N LEU A 109 2.00 5.61 7.11
CA LEU A 109 2.77 5.92 8.32
C LEU A 109 2.36 5.02 9.50
N VAL A 110 1.07 4.91 9.77
CA VAL A 110 0.55 4.06 10.85
C VAL A 110 0.85 2.58 10.57
N GLN A 111 0.72 2.13 9.33
CA GLN A 111 1.00 0.74 8.94
C GLN A 111 2.48 0.38 9.08
N TYR A 112 3.40 1.26 8.70
CA TYR A 112 4.85 1.07 8.88
C TYR A 112 5.22 1.02 10.36
N MET A 113 4.69 1.94 11.17
CA MET A 113 4.95 1.97 12.61
C MET A 113 4.40 0.72 13.31
N THR A 114 3.19 0.30 12.95
CA THR A 114 2.55 -0.91 13.50
C THR A 114 3.32 -2.16 13.08
N SER A 115 3.67 -2.29 11.80
CA SER A 115 4.48 -3.41 11.30
C SER A 115 5.84 -3.48 11.98
N ALA A 116 6.52 -2.34 12.18
CA ALA A 116 7.78 -2.28 12.89
C ALA A 116 7.65 -2.77 14.34
N ALA A 117 6.64 -2.30 15.08
CA ALA A 117 6.38 -2.74 16.45
C ALA A 117 6.10 -4.25 16.53
N VAL A 118 5.31 -4.78 15.58
CA VAL A 118 5.00 -6.21 15.49
C VAL A 118 6.25 -7.03 15.17
N ILE A 119 7.05 -6.61 14.20
CA ILE A 119 8.31 -7.28 13.85
C ILE A 119 9.27 -7.29 15.05
N CYS A 120 9.39 -6.17 15.78
CA CYS A 120 10.21 -6.10 17.00
C CYS A 120 9.71 -7.08 18.07
N ASN A 121 8.41 -7.15 18.31
CA ASN A 121 7.82 -8.06 19.29
C ASN A 121 8.06 -9.53 18.90
N ILE A 122 7.83 -9.88 17.64
CA ILE A 122 8.08 -11.24 17.15
C ILE A 122 9.57 -11.58 17.22
N GLY A 123 10.45 -10.64 16.85
CA GLY A 123 11.90 -10.78 16.99
C GLY A 123 12.32 -11.11 18.43
N PHE A 124 11.73 -10.43 19.42
CA PHE A 124 11.94 -10.75 20.83
C PHE A 124 11.42 -12.15 21.20
N GLN A 125 10.20 -12.50 20.77
CA GLN A 125 9.61 -13.82 21.05
C GLN A 125 10.44 -14.96 20.45
N LEU A 126 11.05 -14.77 19.27
CA LEU A 126 11.88 -15.77 18.61
C LEU A 126 13.11 -16.18 19.46
N VAL A 127 13.62 -15.30 20.32
CA VAL A 127 14.74 -15.61 21.23
C VAL A 127 14.36 -16.64 22.29
N HIS A 128 13.07 -16.71 22.65
CA HIS A 128 12.57 -17.59 23.71
C HIS A 128 11.97 -18.90 23.20
N ILE A 129 11.78 -19.04 21.88
CA ILE A 129 11.11 -20.20 21.27
C ILE A 129 12.16 -21.16 20.70
N HIS A 130 11.93 -22.46 20.87
CA HIS A 130 12.82 -23.48 20.33
C HIS A 130 12.87 -23.40 18.79
N PRO A 131 14.06 -23.33 18.16
CA PRO A 131 14.22 -23.03 16.73
C PRO A 131 13.63 -24.09 15.80
N LEU A 132 13.56 -25.35 16.24
CA LEU A 132 12.95 -26.45 15.47
C LEU A 132 11.44 -26.60 15.70
N SER A 133 10.79 -25.64 16.37
CA SER A 133 9.35 -25.70 16.61
C SER A 133 8.53 -25.14 15.44
N VAL A 134 7.31 -25.67 15.27
CA VAL A 134 6.32 -25.12 14.32
C VAL A 134 5.96 -23.67 14.68
N GLY A 135 6.03 -23.29 15.96
CA GLY A 135 5.83 -21.91 16.41
C GLY A 135 6.89 -20.96 15.85
N PHE A 136 8.16 -21.35 15.93
CA PHE A 136 9.28 -20.58 15.37
C PHE A 136 9.12 -20.36 13.86
N ALA A 137 8.86 -21.43 13.11
CA ALA A 137 8.67 -21.35 11.66
C ALA A 137 7.52 -20.37 11.29
N ARG A 138 6.36 -20.47 11.97
CA ARG A 138 5.22 -19.57 11.73
C ARG A 138 5.57 -18.11 11.95
N MET A 139 6.31 -17.80 13.02
CA MET A 139 6.73 -16.43 13.33
C MET A 139 7.72 -15.88 12.29
N VAL A 140 8.67 -16.69 11.83
CA VAL A 140 9.61 -16.29 10.77
C VAL A 140 8.87 -16.03 9.46
N PHE A 141 7.98 -16.93 9.04
CA PHE A 141 7.15 -16.71 7.84
C PHE A 141 6.32 -15.44 7.93
N TYR A 142 5.79 -15.14 9.12
CA TYR A 142 5.02 -13.92 9.35
C TYR A 142 5.88 -12.65 9.21
N ILE A 143 7.10 -12.63 9.75
CA ILE A 143 8.04 -11.51 9.55
C ILE A 143 8.37 -11.35 8.07
N ILE A 144 8.68 -12.43 7.36
CA ILE A 144 9.01 -12.38 5.92
C ILE A 144 7.83 -11.80 5.14
N ALA A 145 6.60 -12.27 5.40
CA ALA A 145 5.40 -11.77 4.75
C ALA A 145 5.20 -10.26 4.97
N MET A 146 5.36 -9.79 6.21
CA MET A 146 5.28 -8.36 6.54
C MET A 146 6.37 -7.55 5.84
N MET A 147 7.61 -8.03 5.81
CA MET A 147 8.70 -7.37 5.10
C MET A 147 8.45 -7.30 3.59
N CYS A 148 7.89 -8.36 2.99
CA CYS A 148 7.48 -8.35 1.58
C CYS A 148 6.39 -7.31 1.32
N GLN A 149 5.39 -7.21 2.20
CA GLN A 149 4.32 -6.22 2.10
C GLN A 149 4.88 -4.79 2.13
N LEU A 150 5.74 -4.47 3.10
CA LEU A 150 6.41 -3.15 3.17
C LEU A 150 7.30 -2.89 1.95
N GLY A 151 8.02 -3.92 1.49
CA GLY A 151 8.87 -3.84 0.31
C GLY A 151 8.10 -3.51 -0.96
N MET A 152 6.89 -4.06 -1.13
CA MET A 152 6.04 -3.77 -2.27
C MET A 152 5.59 -2.30 -2.31
N TYR A 153 5.22 -1.71 -1.17
CA TYR A 153 4.88 -0.27 -1.13
C TYR A 153 6.05 0.61 -1.53
N CYS A 154 7.24 0.34 -0.98
CA CYS A 154 8.47 1.03 -1.35
C CYS A 154 8.78 0.89 -2.84
N TRP A 155 8.59 -0.31 -3.39
CA TRP A 155 8.83 -0.60 -4.80
C TRP A 155 7.93 0.26 -5.70
N TYR A 156 6.63 0.26 -5.46
CA TYR A 156 5.70 1.07 -6.25
C TYR A 156 5.99 2.57 -6.12
N GLY A 157 6.26 3.06 -4.91
CA GLY A 157 6.65 4.46 -4.70
C GLY A 157 7.91 4.83 -5.49
N ASN A 158 8.94 3.98 -5.46
CA ASN A 158 10.15 4.18 -6.24
C ASN A 158 9.88 4.17 -7.76
N GLU A 159 9.06 3.23 -8.26
CA GLU A 159 8.71 3.19 -9.68
C GLU A 159 8.01 4.47 -10.15
N ILE A 160 7.11 5.04 -9.34
CA ILE A 160 6.48 6.34 -9.63
C ILE A 160 7.54 7.43 -9.73
N ILE A 161 8.41 7.56 -8.74
CA ILE A 161 9.47 8.59 -8.69
C ILE A 161 10.41 8.49 -9.90
N VAL A 162 10.89 7.28 -10.21
CA VAL A 162 11.82 7.02 -11.31
C VAL A 162 11.18 7.39 -12.65
N LYS A 163 9.92 7.01 -12.86
CA LYS A 163 9.22 7.31 -14.12
C LYS A 163 8.99 8.80 -14.29
N VAL A 164 8.55 9.49 -13.23
CA VAL A 164 8.37 10.96 -13.20
C VAL A 164 9.70 11.69 -13.46
N SER A 165 10.76 11.30 -12.76
CA SER A 165 12.09 11.93 -12.91
C SER A 165 12.64 11.79 -14.33
N ARG A 166 12.46 10.62 -14.95
CA ARG A 166 12.88 10.39 -16.35
C ARG A 166 12.19 11.35 -17.33
N MET A 167 10.97 11.76 -17.05
CA MET A 167 10.25 12.75 -17.86
C MET A 167 10.80 14.17 -17.68
N HIS A 168 11.17 14.55 -16.45
CA HIS A 168 11.80 15.85 -16.19
C HIS A 168 13.15 15.99 -16.88
N THR A 169 14.04 14.99 -16.76
CA THR A 169 15.35 15.00 -17.44
C THR A 169 15.21 15.01 -18.97
N PHE A 170 14.15 14.38 -19.50
CA PHE A 170 13.83 14.44 -20.93
C PHE A 170 13.42 15.86 -21.38
N ASN A 171 12.80 16.65 -20.50
CA ASN A 171 12.46 18.04 -20.76
C ASN A 171 13.72 18.94 -20.72
N GLU A 172 14.61 18.75 -19.75
CA GLU A 172 15.82 19.58 -19.58
C GLU A 172 16.86 19.39 -20.68
N ASN A 173 17.09 18.16 -21.15
CA ASN A 173 18.00 17.90 -22.29
C ASN A 173 17.55 18.59 -23.59
N LYS A 174 16.31 19.08 -23.66
CA LYS A 174 15.76 19.79 -24.80
C LYS A 174 15.99 21.31 -24.73
N THR A 175 16.17 21.87 -23.55
CA THR A 175 16.53 23.29 -23.34
C THR A 175 18.01 23.57 -23.58
N THR A 176 18.89 22.59 -23.36
CA THR A 176 20.35 22.74 -23.55
C THR A 176 20.83 22.55 -24.99
N HIS A 177 19.96 22.06 -25.89
CA HIS A 177 20.23 21.89 -27.32
C HIS A 177 19.46 22.87 -28.23
N LYS A 178 18.96 23.98 -27.66
CA LYS A 178 18.43 25.11 -28.42
C LYS A 178 19.44 26.23 -28.49
#